data_AF-A0A3D6CD72-F1
#
_entry.id   AF-A0A3D6CD72-F1
#
_cell.length_a   1.000
_cell.length_b   1.000
_cell.length_c   1.000
_cell.angle_alpha   90.00
_cell.angle_beta   90.00
_cell.angle_gamma   90.00
#
_symmetry.space_group_name_H-M   'P 1'
#
loop_
_entity.id
_entity.type
_entity.pdbx_description
1 polymer ?
#
loop_
_entity_poly.entity_id
_entity_poly.type
_entity_poly.pdbx_seq_one_letter_code
_entity_poly.pdbx_strand_id
1 'polypeptide(L)' 'GGTGLGLAIVKHIVQYHNGRIEVDSQRGRGTCFTISMPVGRNS' A
#
# COMPACT_ATOMS: atom_id res chain seq x y z
N GLY A 1 -6.03 -2.33 -20.80
CA GLY A 1 -6.26 -1.16 -19.94
C GLY A 1 -6.29 -1.63 -18.51
N GLY A 2 -5.34 -1.19 -17.69
CA GLY A 2 -5.31 -1.53 -16.27
C GLY A 2 -6.48 -0.87 -15.56
N THR A 3 -7.46 -1.66 -15.15
CA THR A 3 -8.73 -1.25 -14.53
C THR A 3 -8.58 -0.61 -13.15
N GLY A 4 -7.36 -0.26 -12.73
CA GLY A 4 -7.09 0.25 -11.38
C GLY A 4 -7.21 -0.78 -10.26
N LEU A 5 -7.49 -2.06 -10.59
CA LEU A 5 -7.73 -3.10 -9.59
C LEU A 5 -6.49 -3.44 -8.75
N GLY A 6 -5.29 -3.34 -9.32
CA GLY A 6 -4.06 -3.73 -8.62
C GLY A 6 -3.87 -3.00 -7.29
N LEU A 7 -3.99 -1.68 -7.28
CA LEU A 7 -3.82 -0.89 -6.06
C LEU A 7 -5.00 -1.06 -5.09
N ALA A 8 -6.22 -1.29 -5.60
CA ALA A 8 -7.37 -1.58 -4.77
C ALA A 8 -7.20 -2.90 -4.00
N ILE A 9 -6.70 -3.95 -4.67
CA ILE A 9 -6.39 -5.24 -4.04
C ILE A 9 -5.31 -5.06 -2.96
N VAL A 10 -4.20 -4.37 -3.28
CA VAL A 10 -3.13 -4.11 -2.31
C VAL A 10 -3.65 -3.35 -1.09
N LYS A 11 -4.46 -2.30 -1.30
CA LYS A 11 -5.06 -1.53 -0.21
C LYS A 11 -5.91 -2.41 0.70
N HIS A 12 -6.74 -3.28 0.13
CA HIS A 12 -7.56 -4.20 0.90
C HIS A 12 -6.73 -5.18 1.73
N ILE A 13 -5.68 -5.77 1.15
CA ILE A 13 -4.78 -6.69 1.86
C ILE A 13 -4.09 -5.97 3.02
N VAL A 14 -3.50 -4.80 2.77
CA VAL A 14 -2.81 -4.02 3.81
C VAL A 14 -3.77 -3.66 4.96
N GLN A 15 -4.98 -3.21 4.65
CA GLN A 15 -6.00 -2.89 5.67
C GLN A 15 -6.43 -4.13 6.47
N TYR A 16 -6.63 -5.27 5.81
CA TYR A 16 -7.00 -6.53 6.45
C TYR A 16 -5.97 -6.97 7.49
N HIS A 17 -4.69 -6.74 7.21
CA HIS A 17 -3.59 -7.02 8.14
C HIS A 17 -3.31 -5.89 9.14
N ASN A 18 -4.21 -4.92 9.30
CA ASN A 18 -4.02 -3.73 10.15
C ASN A 18 -2.76 -2.92 9.79
N GLY A 19 -2.30 -3.02 8.54
CA GLY A 19 -1.24 -2.21 7.99
C GLY A 19 -1.74 -0.89 7.43
N ARG A 20 -0.80 -0.07 6.97
CA ARG A 20 -1.02 1.24 6.38
C ARG A 20 -0.33 1.33 5.02
N ILE A 21 -0.97 2.03 4.08
CA ILE A 21 -0.38 2.39 2.79
C ILE A 21 -0.41 3.92 2.63
N GLU A 22 0.71 4.48 2.21
CA GLU A 22 0.89 5.91 1.96
C GLU A 22 1.41 6.13 0.53
N VAL A 23 1.04 7.25 -0.06
CA VAL A 23 1.43 7.61 -1.43
C VAL A 23 2.05 8.99 -1.42
N ASP A 24 3.28 9.07 -1.91
CA ASP A 24 3.96 10.32 -2.20
C ASP A 24 4.17 10.41 -3.71
N SER A 25 3.62 11.43 -4.35
CA SER A 25 3.72 11.60 -5.81
C SER A 25 4.10 13.03 -6.14
N GLN A 26 5.15 13.18 -6.94
CA GLN A 26 5.57 14.46 -7.46
C GLN A 26 5.66 14.40 -8.99
N ARG A 27 4.92 15.31 -9.65
CA ARG A 27 4.94 15.44 -11.11
C ARG A 27 6.37 15.59 -11.62
N GLY A 28 6.73 14.81 -12.63
CA GLY A 28 8.07 14.81 -13.22
C GLY A 28 9.15 14.08 -12.41
N ARG A 29 8.84 13.56 -11.21
CA ARG A 29 9.79 12.77 -10.39
C ARG A 29 9.31 11.34 -10.13
N GLY A 30 8.00 11.11 -10.25
CA GLY A 30 7.37 9.80 -10.11
C GLY A 30 6.52 9.69 -8.86
N THR A 31 6.23 8.45 -8.47
CA THR A 31 5.36 8.11 -7.34
C THR A 31 6.02 7.04 -6.49
N CYS A 32 6.03 7.25 -5.19
CA CYS A 32 6.46 6.31 -4.16
C CYS A 32 5.24 5.82 -3.37
N PHE A 33 5.16 4.50 -3.16
CA PHE A 33 4.16 3.86 -2.31
C PHE A 33 4.88 3.25 -1.12
N THR A 34 4.52 3.66 0.09
CA THR A 34 5.08 3.12 1.33
C THR A 34 4.05 2.24 2.01
N ILE A 35 4.44 1.01 2.36
CA ILE A 35 3.58 0.04 3.05
C ILE A 35 4.19 -0.24 4.42
N SER A 36 3.40 -0.13 5.48
CA SER A 36 3.79 -0.43 6.84
C SER A 36 2.88 -1.51 7.42
N MET A 37 3.47 -2.55 7.99
CA MET A 37 2.74 -3.69 8.54
C MET A 37 3.08 -3.83 10.03
N PRO A 38 2.12 -4.18 10.90
CA PRO A 38 2.42 -4.54 12.27
C PRO A 38 3.36 -5.74 12.31
N VAL A 39 4.39 -5.68 13.14
CA VAL A 39 5.20 -6.86 13.43
C VAL A 39 4.37 -7.80 14.32
N GLY A 40 4.07 -9.00 13.82
CA GLY A 40 3.39 -10.02 14.60
C GLY A 40 4.19 -10.32 15.88
N ARG A 41 3.48 -10.52 17.01
CA ARG A 41 4.13 -11.00 18.23
C ARG A 41 4.53 -12.46 17.99
N ASN A 42 5.83 -12.72 17.90
CA ASN A 42 6.34 -14.09 17.93
C ASN A 42 6.22 -14.55 19.38
N SER A 43 5.15 -15.32 19.68
CA SER A 43 4.95 -16.01 20.95
C SER A 43 5.88 -17.21 21.09
#